data_AF-A0AAN5DG30-F1
#
_entry.id   AF-A0AAN5DG30-F1
#
_cell.length_a   1.000
_cell.length_b   1.000
_cell.length_c   1.000
_cell.angle_alpha   90.00
_cell.angle_beta   90.00
_cell.angle_gamma   90.00
#
_symmetry.space_group_name_H-M   'P 1'
#
loop_
_entity.id
_entity.type
_entity.pdbx_description
1 polymer ?
#
loop_
_entity_poly.entity_id
_entity_poly.type
_entity_poly.pdbx_seq_one_letter_code
_entity_poly.pdbx_strand_id
1 'polypeptide(L)'
;CSNNGVMDVNNCNQCLCPSGWGGKTCSENPAGSTTLTPTANWQKIQTTIGNPQDDQLPKFSFKHLVITAPAGRKVEARIDYMWAGYAEGCKYGGIEIFEKEDTRITPPR
;
A
#
# COMPACT_ATOMS: atom_id res chain seq x y z
N CYS A 1 -9.89 -14.47 -9.56
CA CYS A 1 -9.20 -13.38 -8.87
C CYS A 1 -10.25 -12.38 -8.41
N SER A 2 -10.10 -11.83 -7.21
CA SER A 2 -10.98 -10.79 -6.65
C SER A 2 -10.36 -9.40 -6.87
N ASN A 3 -11.11 -8.33 -6.59
CA ASN A 3 -10.59 -6.96 -6.50
C ASN A 3 -9.77 -6.52 -7.72
N ASN A 4 -10.25 -6.81 -8.93
CA ASN A 4 -9.57 -6.55 -10.21
C ASN A 4 -8.17 -7.19 -10.36
N GLY A 5 -7.86 -8.23 -9.58
CA GLY A 5 -6.70 -9.07 -9.85
C GLY A 5 -6.84 -9.84 -11.15
N VAL A 6 -5.71 -10.11 -11.80
CA VAL A 6 -5.63 -10.89 -13.04
C VAL A 6 -4.93 -12.22 -12.79
N MET A 7 -5.28 -13.26 -13.56
CA MET A 7 -4.63 -14.56 -13.42
C MET A 7 -3.15 -14.44 -13.77
N ASP A 8 -2.27 -15.02 -12.95
CA ASP A 8 -0.85 -15.11 -13.27
C ASP A 8 -0.63 -16.18 -14.35
N VAL A 9 -0.14 -15.76 -15.52
CA VAL A 9 0.13 -16.65 -16.65
C VAL A 9 1.29 -17.62 -16.41
N ASN A 10 2.18 -17.30 -15.45
CA ASN A 10 3.30 -18.18 -15.08
C ASN A 10 2.90 -19.16 -13.97
N ASN A 11 1.82 -18.89 -13.25
CA ASN A 11 1.30 -19.75 -12.19
C ASN A 11 -0.21 -19.61 -12.09
N CYS A 12 -0.94 -20.45 -12.83
CA CYS A 12 -2.40 -20.45 -12.92
C CYS A 12 -3.14 -20.73 -11.59
N ASN A 13 -2.40 -20.97 -10.51
CA ASN A 13 -2.97 -21.10 -9.18
C ASN A 13 -3.02 -19.75 -8.43
N GLN A 14 -2.39 -18.67 -8.91
CA GLN A 14 -2.39 -17.39 -8.19
C GLN A 14 -2.80 -16.22 -9.08
N CYS A 15 -3.10 -15.11 -8.42
CA CYS A 15 -3.46 -13.87 -9.07
C CYS A 15 -2.35 -12.82 -8.89
N LEU A 16 -2.14 -12.01 -9.92
CA LEU A 16 -1.42 -10.75 -9.81
C LEU A 16 -2.40 -9.71 -9.24
N CYS A 17 -2.06 -9.17 -8.07
CA CYS A 17 -2.95 -8.30 -7.31
C CYS A 17 -2.60 -6.82 -7.50
N PRO A 18 -3.62 -5.94 -7.64
CA PRO A 18 -3.40 -4.50 -7.62
C PRO A 18 -2.74 -4.03 -6.32
N SER A 19 -2.11 -2.86 -6.36
CA SER A 19 -1.50 -2.25 -5.17
C SER A 19 -2.54 -2.13 -4.03
N GLY A 20 -2.23 -2.68 -2.85
CA GLY A 20 -3.17 -2.72 -1.72
C GLY A 20 -3.97 -4.02 -1.54
N TRP A 21 -3.85 -4.99 -2.44
CA TRP A 21 -4.39 -6.34 -2.28
C TRP A 21 -3.29 -7.42 -2.32
N GLY A 22 -3.54 -8.54 -1.67
CA GLY A 22 -2.62 -9.66 -1.58
C GLY A 22 -3.32 -11.00 -1.41
N GLY A 23 -2.50 -12.01 -1.10
CA GLY A 23 -2.95 -13.40 -1.07
C GLY A 23 -3.09 -14.01 -2.46
N LYS A 24 -3.36 -15.31 -2.50
CA LYS A 24 -3.45 -16.09 -3.75
C LYS A 24 -4.56 -15.60 -4.68
N THR A 25 -5.61 -15.00 -4.12
CA THR A 25 -6.83 -14.61 -4.84
C THR A 25 -7.08 -13.10 -4.85
N CYS A 26 -6.17 -12.29 -4.30
CA CYS A 26 -6.35 -10.83 -4.12
C CYS A 26 -7.51 -10.46 -3.19
N SER A 27 -7.83 -11.33 -2.23
CA SER A 27 -8.87 -11.08 -1.21
C SER A 27 -8.30 -10.62 0.13
N GLU A 28 -6.98 -10.64 0.29
CA GLU A 28 -6.30 -10.34 1.54
C GLU A 28 -5.56 -8.99 1.47
N ASN A 29 -5.04 -8.52 2.60
CA ASN A 29 -4.08 -7.43 2.59
C ASN A 29 -2.74 -7.90 1.99
N PRO A 30 -1.92 -7.01 1.42
CA PRO A 30 -0.57 -7.32 1.03
C PRO A 30 0.22 -7.90 2.21
N ALA A 31 1.07 -8.88 1.93
CA ALA A 31 1.91 -9.49 2.96
C ALA A 31 2.75 -8.41 3.68
N GLY A 32 2.82 -8.50 5.01
CA GLY A 32 3.54 -7.53 5.85
C GLY A 32 2.81 -6.19 6.06
N SER A 33 1.54 -6.06 5.69
CA SER A 33 0.74 -4.88 5.99
C SER A 33 0.59 -4.64 7.49
N THR A 34 0.66 -3.39 7.93
CA THR A 34 0.22 -2.99 9.27
C THR A 34 -1.25 -2.60 9.22
N THR A 35 -2.10 -3.22 10.03
CA THR A 35 -3.52 -2.88 10.12
C THR A 35 -3.76 -1.94 11.29
N LEU A 36 -4.50 -0.85 11.07
CA LEU A 36 -4.87 0.11 12.10
C LEU A 36 -6.40 0.24 12.14
N THR A 37 -6.95 0.16 13.35
CA THR A 37 -8.33 0.56 13.63
C THR A 37 -8.31 1.94 14.28
N PRO A 38 -8.84 2.98 13.60
CA PRO A 38 -8.90 4.33 14.15
C PRO A 38 -9.73 4.41 15.43
N THR A 39 -9.27 5.24 16.36
CA THR A 39 -10.04 5.62 17.56
C THR A 39 -10.55 7.05 17.45
N ALA A 40 -11.26 7.53 18.48
CA ALA A 40 -11.65 8.95 18.56
C ALA A 40 -10.43 9.88 18.82
N ASN A 41 -9.31 9.33 19.28
CA ASN A 41 -8.09 10.08 19.56
C ASN A 41 -7.09 9.90 18.42
N TRP A 42 -6.28 10.94 18.17
CA TRP A 42 -5.18 10.88 17.21
C TRP A 42 -4.18 9.78 17.58
N GLN A 43 -3.89 8.92 16.60
CA GLN A 43 -2.86 7.88 16.71
C GLN A 43 -1.69 8.25 15.79
N LYS A 44 -0.48 8.32 16.34
CA LYS A 44 0.73 8.60 15.56
C LYS A 44 1.34 7.30 15.07
N ILE A 45 1.68 7.26 13.78
CA ILE A 45 2.37 6.14 13.16
C ILE A 45 3.60 6.67 12.45
N GLN A 46 4.71 5.99 12.69
CA GLN A 46 5.97 6.25 11.99
C GLN A 46 6.41 4.97 11.30
N THR A 47 6.86 5.09 10.07
CA THR A 47 7.41 3.97 9.31
C THR A 47 8.62 4.43 8.51
N THR A 48 9.50 3.48 8.23
CA THR A 48 10.67 3.66 7.37
C THR A 48 10.73 2.47 6.44
N ILE A 49 11.12 2.72 5.19
CA ILE A 49 11.28 1.72 4.15
C ILE A 49 12.44 2.11 3.25
N GLY A 50 13.08 1.10 2.64
CA GLY A 50 14.21 1.29 1.77
C GLY A 50 15.53 1.35 2.53
N ASN A 51 16.60 1.36 1.76
CA ASN A 51 17.97 1.45 2.23
C ASN A 51 18.64 2.60 1.48
N PRO A 52 19.00 3.72 2.14
CA PRO A 52 19.64 4.87 1.49
C PRO A 52 20.96 4.54 0.78
N GLN A 53 21.58 3.42 1.14
CA GLN A 53 22.84 2.93 0.59
C GLN A 53 22.64 2.04 -0.66
N ASP A 54 21.39 1.74 -1.02
CA ASP A 54 21.03 0.93 -2.18
C ASP A 54 20.52 1.85 -3.31
N ASP A 55 21.45 2.30 -4.16
CA ASP A 55 21.22 3.32 -5.19
C ASP A 55 20.64 2.75 -6.50
N GLN A 56 20.48 1.42 -6.59
CA GLN A 56 20.09 0.70 -7.81
C GLN A 56 18.98 -0.33 -7.59
N LEU A 57 17.97 -0.02 -6.77
CA LEU A 57 16.81 -0.90 -6.66
C LEU A 57 16.07 -0.96 -8.01
N PRO A 58 15.99 -2.13 -8.67
CA PRO A 58 15.28 -2.26 -9.94
C PRO A 58 13.76 -2.13 -9.78
N LYS A 59 13.26 -2.15 -8.53
CA LYS A 59 11.85 -2.08 -8.18
C LYS A 59 11.66 -1.30 -6.88
N PHE A 60 10.56 -0.57 -6.78
CA PHE A 60 10.14 0.04 -5.52
C PHE A 60 9.87 -1.02 -4.44
N SER A 61 10.27 -0.71 -3.21
CA SER A 61 9.81 -1.43 -2.02
C SER A 61 8.52 -0.78 -1.52
N PHE A 62 7.60 -1.59 -0.98
CA PHE A 62 6.31 -1.11 -0.48
C PHE A 62 6.05 -1.58 0.94
N LYS A 63 5.49 -0.70 1.76
CA LYS A 63 4.98 -1.02 3.10
C LYS A 63 3.60 -0.42 3.22
N HIS A 64 2.62 -1.28 3.47
CA HIS A 64 1.21 -0.91 3.42
C HIS A 64 0.70 -0.67 4.84
N LEU A 65 0.04 0.47 5.04
CA LEU A 65 -0.78 0.73 6.21
C LEU A 65 -2.25 0.61 5.78
N VAL A 66 -2.96 -0.36 6.34
CA VAL A 66 -4.37 -0.61 6.04
C VAL A 66 -5.20 -0.05 7.19
N ILE A 67 -5.96 1.01 6.90
CA ILE A 67 -6.78 1.69 7.89
C ILE A 67 -8.24 1.36 7.62
N THR A 68 -8.91 0.75 8.59
CA THR A 68 -10.32 0.36 8.46
C THR A 68 -11.18 1.23 9.35
N ALA A 69 -12.03 2.05 8.74
CA ALA A 69 -13.01 2.86 9.48
C ALA A 69 -14.01 1.96 10.22
N PRO A 70 -14.39 2.29 11.46
CA PRO A 70 -15.57 1.70 12.07
C PRO A 70 -16.82 1.97 11.21
N ALA A 71 -17.77 1.03 11.21
CA ALA A 71 -18.99 1.15 10.42
C ALA A 71 -19.70 2.49 10.66
N GLY A 72 -20.09 3.16 9.57
CA GLY A 72 -20.77 4.46 9.61
C GLY A 72 -19.87 5.65 9.98
N ARG A 73 -18.55 5.48 10.05
CA ARG A 73 -17.59 6.57 10.31
C ARG A 73 -16.65 6.80 9.14
N LYS A 74 -16.04 7.98 9.12
CA LYS A 74 -14.97 8.35 8.21
C LYS A 74 -13.64 8.36 8.94
N VAL A 75 -12.55 8.14 8.21
CA VAL A 75 -11.19 8.30 8.72
C VAL A 75 -10.69 9.68 8.35
N GLU A 76 -10.11 10.38 9.32
CA GLU A 76 -9.27 11.54 9.07
C GLU A 76 -7.80 11.11 9.18
N ALA A 77 -7.00 11.41 8.17
CA ALA A 77 -5.58 11.09 8.14
C ALA A 77 -4.80 12.36 7.79
N ARG A 78 -3.71 12.59 8.52
CA ARG A 78 -2.79 13.71 8.27
C ARG A 78 -1.38 13.19 8.15
N ILE A 79 -0.69 13.58 7.08
CA ILE A 79 0.74 13.33 6.91
C ILE A 79 1.47 14.47 7.60
N ASP A 80 2.02 14.22 8.78
CA ASP A 80 2.78 15.24 9.51
C ASP A 80 4.16 15.49 8.87
N TYR A 81 4.82 14.43 8.38
CA TYR A 81 6.16 14.50 7.81
C TYR A 81 6.46 13.32 6.89
N MET A 82 7.20 13.56 5.81
CA MET A 82 7.79 12.54 4.95
C MET A 82 9.17 13.01 4.51
N TRP A 83 10.13 12.08 4.45
CA TRP A 83 11.46 12.33 3.89
C TRP A 83 11.86 11.22 2.93
N ALA A 84 12.43 11.61 1.80
CA ALA A 84 13.05 10.74 0.81
C ALA A 84 14.20 11.50 0.14
N GLY A 85 15.08 10.79 -0.57
CA GLY A 85 16.12 11.42 -1.40
C GLY A 85 15.51 12.36 -2.45
N TYR A 86 16.23 13.42 -2.78
CA TYR A 86 15.80 14.37 -3.82
C TYR A 86 16.21 13.89 -5.21
N ALA A 87 15.25 13.83 -6.13
CA ALA A 87 15.44 13.59 -7.56
C ALA A 87 14.30 14.24 -8.35
N GLU A 88 14.44 14.28 -9.67
CA GLU A 88 13.31 14.53 -10.55
C GLU A 88 12.25 13.43 -10.36
N GLY A 89 11.01 13.87 -10.06
CA GLY A 89 9.90 12.97 -9.70
C GLY A 89 10.05 12.28 -8.35
N CYS A 90 9.16 11.32 -8.06
CA CYS A 90 9.16 10.54 -6.81
C CYS A 90 10.05 9.29 -6.91
N LYS A 91 11.27 9.42 -7.48
CA LYS A 91 12.15 8.27 -7.77
C LYS A 91 12.59 7.52 -6.50
N TYR A 92 12.87 8.24 -5.43
CA TYR A 92 13.43 7.66 -4.20
C TYR A 92 12.37 7.34 -3.13
N GLY A 93 11.13 7.80 -3.30
CA GLY A 93 10.06 7.51 -2.36
C GLY A 93 8.86 8.43 -2.51
N GLY A 94 7.75 7.98 -1.94
CA GLY A 94 6.49 8.72 -1.89
C GLY A 94 5.48 8.02 -0.97
N ILE A 95 4.37 8.72 -0.71
CA ILE A 95 3.19 8.16 -0.04
C ILE A 95 2.04 8.18 -1.04
N GLU A 96 1.40 7.04 -1.22
CA GLU A 96 0.18 6.90 -2.01
C GLU A 96 -0.99 6.60 -1.07
N ILE A 97 -2.10 7.31 -1.25
CA ILE A 97 -3.34 7.11 -0.50
C ILE A 97 -4.41 6.75 -1.51
N PHE A 98 -5.06 5.61 -1.30
CA PHE A 98 -6.16 5.15 -2.13
C PHE A 98 -7.21 4.47 -1.25
N GLU A 99 -8.47 4.57 -1.66
CA GLU A 99 -9.57 3.85 -1.04
C GLU A 99 -9.59 2.41 -1.55
N LYS A 100 -9.69 1.44 -0.64
CA LYS A 100 -9.56 0.03 -0.99
C LYS A 100 -10.73 -0.50 -1.83
N GLU A 101 -11.90 0.15 -1.75
CA GLU A 101 -13.11 -0.21 -2.48
C GLU A 101 -12.98 0.06 -3.98
N ASP A 102 -12.30 1.15 -4.37
CA ASP A 102 -12.05 1.46 -5.76
C ASP A 102 -10.70 0.91 -6.21
N THR A 103 -10.75 -0.23 -6.89
CA THR A 103 -9.57 -0.93 -7.40
C THR A 103 -9.11 -0.42 -8.78
N ARG A 104 -9.72 0.65 -9.30
CA ARG A 104 -9.30 1.32 -10.55
C ARG A 104 -8.27 2.42 -10.28
N ILE A 105 -8.27 2.99 -9.08
CA ILE A 105 -7.32 4.03 -8.65
C ILE A 105 -6.05 3.43 -8.03
N THR A 106 -6.05 2.14 -7.72
CA THR A 106 -4.86 1.43 -7.25
C THR A 106 -3.93 1.14 -8.43
N PRO A 107 -2.64 1.52 -8.34
CA PRO A 107 -1.69 1.24 -9.40
C PRO A 107 -1.67 -0.26 -9.78
N PRO A 108 -1.68 -0.59 -11.09
CA PRO A 108 -1.43 -1.96 -11.52
C PRO A 108 -0.01 -2.37 -11.13
N ARG A 109 0.16 -3.67 -10.84
CA ARG A 109 1.44 -4.23 -10.38
C ARG A 109 2.12 -5.04 -11.47
#